data_AF-Q5RM12-F1
#
_entry.id   AF-Q5RM12-F1
#
_cell.length_a   1.000
_cell.length_b   1.000
_cell.length_c   1.000
_cell.angle_alpha   90.00
_cell.angle_beta   90.00
_cell.angle_gamma   90.00
#
_symmetry.space_group_name_H-M   'P 1'
#
loop_
_entity.id
_entity.type
_entity.pdbx_description
1 polymer ?
#
loop_
_entity_poly.entity_id
_entity_poly.type
_entity_poly.pdbx_seq_one_letter_code
_entity_poly.pdbx_strand_id
1 'polypeptide(L)' 'VTDIPATTGATFGHEIVCYESPRPTMGIHRFAFILYEQLGRQTVYA' A
#
# COMPACT_ATOMS: atom_id res chain seq x y z
N VAL A 1 -0.46 1.75 1.98
CA VAL A 1 -1.76 1.93 2.67
C VAL A 1 -1.88 0.86 3.74
N THR A 2 -2.20 1.24 4.97
CA THR A 2 -2.37 0.36 6.13
C THR A 2 -3.84 0.35 6.59
N ASP A 3 -4.16 -0.49 7.56
CA ASP A 3 -5.46 -0.55 8.26
C ASP A 3 -6.69 -0.68 7.34
N ILE A 4 -6.55 -1.41 6.24
CA ILE A 4 -7.65 -1.69 5.30
C ILE A 4 -8.60 -2.70 5.97
N PRO A 5 -9.87 -2.36 6.23
CA PRO A 5 -10.83 -3.33 6.76
C PRO A 5 -11.03 -4.50 5.80
N ALA A 6 -11.18 -5.71 6.34
CA ALA A 6 -11.47 -6.90 5.53
C ALA A 6 -12.70 -6.65 4.64
N THR A 7 -12.67 -7.23 3.43
CA THR A 7 -13.69 -7.08 2.37
C THR A 7 -13.89 -5.67 1.80
N THR A 8 -13.08 -4.69 2.22
CA THR A 8 -13.06 -3.32 1.66
C THR A 8 -11.83 -3.10 0.76
N GLY A 9 -11.43 -1.85 0.53
CA GLY A 9 -10.31 -1.48 -0.34
C GLY A 9 -9.46 -0.35 0.22
N ALA A 10 -8.39 0.00 -0.50
CA ALA A 10 -7.40 0.99 -0.06
C ALA A 10 -7.97 2.36 0.32
N THR A 11 -9.11 2.77 -0.25
CA THR A 11 -9.80 4.03 0.09
C THR A 11 -10.38 4.06 1.52
N PHE A 12 -10.54 2.89 2.14
CA PHE A 12 -11.00 2.74 3.53
C PHE A 12 -9.84 2.58 4.52
N GLY A 13 -8.61 2.45 4.01
CA GLY A 13 -7.40 2.35 4.82
C GLY A 13 -6.77 3.70 5.13
N HIS A 14 -5.62 3.66 5.80
CA HIS A 14 -4.81 4.82 6.13
C HIS A 14 -3.60 4.91 5.18
N GLU A 15 -3.53 5.98 4.38
CA GLU A 15 -2.38 6.25 3.53
C GLU A 15 -1.26 6.90 4.36
N ILE A 16 -0.27 6.09 4.78
CA ILE A 16 0.91 6.56 5.52
C ILE A 16 2.06 7.01 4.61
N VAL A 17 2.03 6.62 3.33
CA VAL A 17 2.95 7.05 2.28
C VAL A 17 2.11 7.30 1.03
N CYS A 18 2.16 8.52 0.51
CA CYS A 18 1.40 8.91 -0.67
C CYS A 18 1.83 8.11 -1.91
N TYR A 19 0.86 7.70 -2.73
CA TYR A 19 1.17 7.11 -4.02
C TYR A 19 1.96 8.07 -4.92
N GLU A 20 3.10 7.60 -5.43
CA GLU A 20 3.84 8.25 -6.49
C GLU A 20 3.72 7.42 -7.78
N SER A 21 3.28 8.08 -8.86
CA SER A 21 3.23 7.43 -10.18
C SER A 21 4.64 7.03 -10.63
N PRO A 22 4.86 5.78 -11.08
CA PRO A 22 6.15 5.33 -11.58
C PRO A 22 6.73 6.23 -12.68
N ARG A 23 8.04 6.52 -12.60
CA ARG A 23 8.80 7.29 -13.60
C ARG A 23 10.08 6.54 -14.03
N PRO A 24 9.97 5.36 -14.66
CA PRO A 24 11.14 4.63 -15.13
C PRO A 24 11.84 5.41 -16.26
N THR A 25 13.18 5.41 -16.24
CA THR A 25 13.98 6.16 -17.20
C THR A 25 14.56 5.29 -18.32
N MET A 26 14.81 4.01 -18.06
CA MET A 26 15.37 3.07 -19.05
C MET A 26 15.14 1.61 -18.64
N GLY A 27 14.97 0.72 -19.62
CA GLY A 27 14.76 -0.72 -19.40
C GLY A 27 13.34 -1.10 -18.97
N ILE A 28 13.16 -2.35 -18.53
CA ILE A 28 11.86 -2.91 -18.11
C ILE A 28 11.78 -2.91 -16.58
N HIS A 29 10.76 -2.25 -16.01
CA HIS A 29 10.53 -2.15 -14.58
C HIS A 29 9.24 -2.90 -14.20
N ARG A 30 9.29 -3.72 -13.15
CA ARG A 30 8.12 -4.42 -12.61
C ARG A 30 7.64 -3.68 -11.37
N PHE A 31 6.36 -3.32 -11.34
CA PHE A 31 5.69 -2.74 -10.18
C PHE A 31 4.75 -3.77 -9.58
N ALA A 32 4.94 -4.08 -8.31
CA ALA A 32 4.19 -5.13 -7.62
C ALA A 32 3.36 -4.51 -6.50
N PHE A 33 2.13 -4.97 -6.37
CA PHE A 33 1.27 -4.72 -5.22
C PHE A 33 1.31 -5.96 -4.32
N ILE A 34 1.51 -5.75 -3.02
CA ILE A 34 1.61 -6.81 -2.02
C ILE A 34 0.62 -6.50 -0.90
N LEU A 35 -0.11 -7.52 -0.43
CA LEU A 35 -1.06 -7.42 0.67
C LEU A 35 -0.59 -8.30 1.83
N TYR A 36 -0.65 -7.76 3.04
CA TYR A 36 -0.33 -8.49 4.27
C TYR A 36 -1.53 -8.45 5.21
N GLU A 37 -1.74 -9.53 5.97
CA GLU A 37 -2.66 -9.54 7.10
C GLU A 37 -1.97 -8.92 8.32
N GLN A 38 -2.57 -7.86 8.88
CA GLN A 38 -2.02 -7.17 10.05
C GLN A 38 -2.39 -7.91 11.34
N LEU A 39 -1.48 -7.93 12.32
CA LEU A 39 -1.75 -8.47 13.66
C LEU A 39 -2.84 -7.68 14.42
N GLY A 40 -3.07 -6.43 14.04
CA GLY A 40 -4.09 -5.55 14.58
C GLY A 40 -4.17 -4.24 13.81
N ARG A 41 -5.19 -3.43 14.12
CA ARG A 41 -5.31 -2.07 13.57
C ARG A 41 -4.31 -1.13 14.25
N GLN A 42 -3.77 -0.16 13.52
CA GLN A 42 -2.84 0.86 14.03
C GLN A 42 -1.52 0.30 14.58
N THR A 43 -1.05 -0.84 14.05
CA THR A 43 0.21 -1.48 14.45
C THR A 43 1.37 -1.22 13.49
N VAL A 44 1.15 -0.45 12.42
CA VAL A 44 2.14 -0.14 11.38
C VAL A 44 2.40 1.36 11.35
N TYR A 45 3.67 1.75 11.30
CA TYR A 45 4.15 3.13 11.30
C TYR A 45 5.06 3.36 10.08
N ALA A 46 5.11 4.60 9.56
CA ALA A 46 5.96 5.02 8.44
C ALA A 46 7.31 5.56 8.88
#